data_AF-A0A954W4V0-F1
#
_entry.id   AF-A0A954W4V0-F1
#
_cell.length_a   1.000
_cell.length_b   1.000
_cell.length_c   1.000
_cell.angle_alpha   90.00
_cell.angle_beta   90.00
_cell.angle_gamma   90.00
#
_symmetry.space_group_name_H-M   'P 1'
#
loop_
_entity.id
_entity.type
_entity.pdbx_description
1 polymer ?
#
loop_
_entity_poly.entity_id
_entity_poly.type
_entity_poly.pdbx_seq_one_letter_code
_entity_poly.pdbx_strand_id
1 'polypeptide(L)'
;DAASVPMGTFSSAARLSRREDELQRLIAEAARCEREANLRRAIANRHSAERQLAVAESKATDDANRAKEIDAAQKQFAAAQTELTKAEAAIAAAEQTGAEGTDAYSPFGPMYPTTSTGRRRALARWITSRENPLAARVAVNHIWMRHFHQPLVASVFDFGQNGARPTHPELLDWLAVEFMESGWSMKHLHRLIVTSQAYRRQSSTNPASEEHSAAEDMASRNLAVDPQNQWLWRMNTGRMESEVVRDSVLSVSGGLDLKIGGQEFENSEALTNPRRSLYFCCQPEADGESQFGSLFDAPDALECYRRSRSIMPQQALALTNNEMIHAASQRVASRLSAELSAADQTASESFVDAAFESLLSRQPTDDERRVCVAFLDQQATATSADSTIAARASLIRVLLNHNDFITIR
;
A
#
# COMPACT_ATOMS: atom_id res chain seq x y z
N ASP A 1 50.47 20.60 -1.67
CA ASP A 1 49.14 20.26 -2.20
C ASP A 1 48.07 20.30 -1.12
N ALA A 2 47.36 21.42 -1.02
CA ALA A 2 46.08 21.51 -0.30
C ALA A 2 45.37 22.80 -0.74
N ALA A 3 44.72 22.76 -1.90
CA ALA A 3 43.74 23.77 -2.29
C ALA A 3 42.35 23.29 -1.83
N SER A 4 41.84 23.85 -0.73
CA SER A 4 40.46 23.65 -0.30
C SER A 4 39.53 24.63 -1.02
N VAL A 5 38.67 24.11 -1.88
CA VAL A 5 37.54 24.85 -2.49
C VAL A 5 36.42 24.99 -1.46
N PRO A 6 35.89 26.20 -1.16
CA PRO A 6 34.64 26.35 -0.43
C PRO A 6 33.48 26.50 -1.44
N MET A 7 32.57 25.52 -1.47
CA MET A 7 31.33 25.59 -2.25
C MET A 7 30.17 25.12 -1.37
N GLY A 8 29.10 25.94 -1.24
CA GLY A 8 27.78 25.36 -1.04
C GLY A 8 26.67 26.14 -0.32
N THR A 9 26.92 27.21 0.44
CA THR A 9 25.85 27.79 1.31
C THR A 9 25.21 29.08 0.79
N PHE A 10 25.87 29.86 -0.06
CA PHE A 10 25.30 31.10 -0.61
C PHE A 10 24.31 30.89 -1.77
N SER A 11 24.28 29.68 -2.35
CA SER A 11 23.46 29.38 -3.53
C SER A 11 21.99 29.05 -3.21
N SER A 12 21.66 28.62 -1.98
CA SER A 12 20.27 28.29 -1.63
C SER A 12 19.46 29.53 -1.22
N ALA A 13 20.03 30.45 -0.46
CA ALA A 13 19.36 31.68 -0.03
C ALA A 13 18.99 32.59 -1.21
N ALA A 14 19.91 32.77 -2.16
CA ALA A 14 19.65 33.53 -3.38
C ALA A 14 18.62 32.84 -4.31
N ARG A 15 18.56 31.50 -4.31
CA ARG A 15 17.54 30.74 -5.03
C ARG A 15 16.16 30.83 -4.37
N LEU A 16 16.10 30.85 -3.04
CA LEU A 16 14.87 31.00 -2.27
C LEU A 16 14.29 32.41 -2.39
N SER A 17 15.13 33.45 -2.31
CA SER A 17 14.72 34.84 -2.52
C SER A 17 14.19 35.06 -3.95
N ARG A 18 14.83 34.49 -4.99
CA ARG A 18 14.31 34.56 -6.36
C ARG A 18 12.93 33.92 -6.52
N ARG A 19 12.66 32.80 -5.81
CA ARG A 19 11.34 32.15 -5.83
C ARG A 19 10.28 32.96 -5.10
N GLU A 20 10.67 33.69 -4.06
CA GLU A 20 9.78 34.60 -3.34
C GLU A 20 9.41 35.80 -4.20
N ASP A 21 10.38 36.38 -4.92
CA ASP A 21 10.13 37.45 -5.90
C ASP A 21 9.25 36.97 -7.07
N GLU A 22 9.47 35.74 -7.55
CA GLU A 22 8.67 35.11 -8.59
C GLU A 22 7.22 34.86 -8.12
N LEU A 23 7.04 34.40 -6.88
CA LEU A 23 5.72 34.22 -6.27
C LEU A 23 4.96 35.54 -6.16
N GLN A 24 5.61 36.62 -5.72
CA GLN A 24 4.98 37.94 -5.61
C GLN A 24 4.53 38.48 -6.98
N ARG A 25 5.35 38.26 -8.03
CA ARG A 25 4.97 38.60 -9.41
C ARG A 25 3.75 37.83 -9.88
N LEU A 26 3.71 36.52 -9.64
CA LEU A 26 2.58 35.66 -10.03
C LEU A 26 1.29 36.05 -9.28
N ILE A 27 1.39 36.44 -8.01
CA ILE A 27 0.25 36.96 -7.22
C ILE A 27 -0.29 38.26 -7.83
N ALA A 28 0.60 39.19 -8.17
CA ALA A 28 0.20 40.46 -8.80
C ALA A 28 -0.46 40.25 -10.16
N GLU A 29 0.06 39.31 -10.97
CA GLU A 29 -0.52 38.95 -12.27
C GLU A 29 -1.90 38.29 -12.12
N ALA A 30 -2.05 37.36 -11.17
CA ALA A 30 -3.34 36.73 -10.89
C ALA A 30 -4.40 37.74 -10.45
N ALA A 31 -4.06 38.68 -9.55
CA ALA A 31 -4.97 39.72 -9.09
C ALA A 31 -5.41 40.66 -10.23
N ARG A 32 -4.50 40.99 -11.17
CA ARG A 32 -4.84 41.76 -12.38
C ARG A 32 -5.84 41.00 -13.26
N CYS A 33 -5.57 39.73 -13.53
CA CYS A 33 -6.45 38.88 -14.33
C CYS A 33 -7.83 38.70 -13.69
N GLU A 34 -7.90 38.58 -12.36
CA GLU A 34 -9.18 38.48 -11.62
C GLU A 34 -10.00 39.77 -11.74
N ARG A 35 -9.38 40.95 -11.58
CA ARG A 35 -10.04 42.24 -11.78
C ARG A 35 -10.60 42.39 -13.20
N GLU A 36 -9.82 42.03 -14.21
CA GLU A 36 -10.29 42.07 -15.60
C GLU A 36 -11.46 41.11 -15.83
N ALA A 37 -11.38 39.88 -15.30
CA ALA A 37 -12.47 38.92 -15.40
C ALA A 37 -13.76 39.42 -14.73
N ASN A 38 -13.65 40.08 -13.57
CA ASN A 38 -14.79 40.69 -12.87
C ASN A 38 -15.41 41.85 -13.67
N LEU A 39 -14.60 42.70 -14.31
CA LEU A 39 -15.10 43.74 -15.21
C LEU A 39 -15.84 43.14 -16.41
N ARG A 40 -15.27 42.13 -17.08
CA ARG A 40 -15.90 41.46 -18.22
C ARG A 40 -17.23 40.81 -17.83
N ARG A 41 -17.29 40.22 -16.63
CA ARG A 41 -18.53 39.65 -16.07
C ARG A 41 -19.58 40.71 -15.80
N ALA A 42 -19.19 41.85 -15.23
CA ALA A 42 -20.10 42.97 -14.97
C ALA A 42 -20.65 43.58 -16.27
N ILE A 43 -19.80 43.73 -17.30
CA ILE A 43 -20.21 44.16 -18.65
C ILE A 43 -21.24 43.18 -19.25
N ALA A 44 -20.96 41.88 -19.19
CA ALA A 44 -21.87 40.85 -19.70
C ALA A 44 -23.23 40.87 -18.97
N ASN A 45 -23.21 41.03 -17.64
CA ASN A 45 -24.42 41.14 -16.82
C ASN A 45 -25.24 42.38 -17.18
N ARG A 46 -24.60 43.54 -17.38
CA ARG A 46 -25.26 44.78 -17.82
C ARG A 46 -25.94 44.60 -19.17
N HIS A 47 -25.22 44.04 -20.16
CA HIS A 47 -25.80 43.76 -21.48
C HIS A 47 -26.93 42.71 -21.43
N SER A 48 -26.86 41.74 -20.50
CA SER A 48 -27.96 40.81 -20.28
C SER A 48 -29.20 41.52 -19.75
N ALA A 49 -29.03 42.37 -18.73
CA ALA A 49 -30.11 43.14 -18.11
C ALA A 49 -30.72 44.18 -19.08
N GLU A 50 -29.89 44.83 -19.89
CA GLU A 50 -30.31 45.76 -20.94
C GLU A 50 -31.17 45.06 -22.01
N ARG A 51 -30.75 43.85 -22.44
CA ARG A 51 -31.58 43.02 -23.34
C ARG A 51 -32.91 42.62 -22.70
N GLN A 52 -32.93 42.25 -21.42
CA GLN A 52 -34.16 41.90 -20.71
C GLN A 52 -35.11 43.10 -20.60
N LEU A 53 -34.58 44.30 -20.35
CA LEU A 53 -35.36 45.53 -20.34
C LEU A 53 -35.95 45.84 -21.72
N ALA A 54 -35.16 45.78 -22.78
CA ALA A 54 -35.63 45.99 -24.15
C ALA A 54 -36.71 44.98 -24.57
N VAL A 55 -36.56 43.71 -24.17
CA VAL A 55 -37.57 42.67 -24.40
C VAL A 55 -38.87 42.99 -23.65
N ALA A 56 -38.79 43.37 -22.38
CA ALA A 56 -39.96 43.74 -21.58
C ALA A 56 -40.67 44.99 -22.15
N GLU A 57 -39.92 45.96 -22.67
CA GLU A 57 -40.44 47.15 -23.32
C GLU A 57 -41.09 46.87 -24.68
N SER A 58 -40.64 45.84 -25.41
CA SER A 58 -41.18 45.45 -26.72
C SER A 58 -42.52 44.71 -26.67
N LYS A 59 -42.98 44.27 -25.48
CA LYS A 59 -44.27 43.60 -25.31
C LYS A 59 -45.44 44.52 -25.65
N ALA A 60 -46.59 43.95 -26.06
CA ALA A 60 -47.80 44.73 -26.38
C ALA A 60 -48.30 45.54 -25.17
N THR A 61 -48.89 46.73 -25.40
CA THR A 61 -49.42 47.61 -24.33
C THR A 61 -50.51 46.97 -23.49
N ASP A 62 -51.21 45.99 -24.04
CA ASP A 62 -52.37 45.35 -23.43
C ASP A 62 -51.98 44.08 -22.63
N ASP A 63 -50.69 43.74 -22.56
CA ASP A 63 -50.18 42.62 -21.76
C ASP A 63 -50.21 42.97 -20.26
N ALA A 64 -51.00 42.21 -19.50
CA ALA A 64 -51.19 42.39 -18.06
C ALA A 64 -49.88 42.32 -17.24
N ASN A 65 -48.82 41.69 -17.75
CA ASN A 65 -47.55 41.52 -17.06
C ASN A 65 -46.48 42.54 -17.44
N ARG A 66 -46.69 43.34 -18.49
CA ARG A 66 -45.69 44.27 -19.04
C ARG A 66 -45.14 45.25 -18.00
N ALA A 67 -46.02 45.89 -17.23
CA ALA A 67 -45.60 46.88 -16.23
C ALA A 67 -44.73 46.28 -15.11
N LYS A 68 -45.03 45.05 -14.67
CA LYS A 68 -44.27 44.35 -13.63
C LYS A 68 -42.90 43.88 -14.13
N GLU A 69 -42.83 43.39 -15.36
CA GLU A 69 -41.58 42.93 -15.96
C GLU A 69 -40.63 44.09 -16.28
N ILE A 70 -41.16 45.25 -16.70
CA ILE A 70 -40.36 46.47 -16.87
C ILE A 70 -39.76 46.92 -15.53
N ASP A 71 -40.55 46.99 -14.44
CA ASP A 71 -40.04 47.36 -13.11
C ASP A 71 -38.96 46.37 -12.61
N ALA A 72 -39.15 45.07 -12.82
CA ALA A 72 -38.17 44.05 -12.47
C ALA A 72 -36.87 44.17 -13.29
N ALA A 73 -36.98 44.37 -14.61
CA ALA A 73 -35.84 44.53 -15.50
C ALA A 73 -35.07 45.85 -15.23
N GLN A 74 -35.77 46.94 -14.90
CA GLN A 74 -35.15 48.20 -14.50
C GLN A 74 -34.34 48.07 -13.20
N LYS A 75 -34.87 47.35 -12.20
CA LYS A 75 -34.13 47.06 -10.97
C LYS A 75 -32.88 46.21 -11.23
N GLN A 76 -32.99 45.20 -12.08
CA GLN A 76 -31.85 44.36 -12.47
C GLN A 76 -30.80 45.15 -13.26
N PHE A 77 -31.22 46.04 -14.16
CA PHE A 77 -30.32 46.93 -14.89
C PHE A 77 -29.60 47.90 -13.94
N ALA A 78 -30.31 48.54 -13.00
CA ALA A 78 -29.70 49.42 -12.01
C ALA A 78 -28.70 48.69 -11.09
N ALA A 79 -29.01 47.45 -10.70
CA ALA A 79 -28.08 46.60 -9.94
C ALA A 79 -26.83 46.25 -10.76
N ALA A 80 -27.01 45.83 -12.02
CA ALA A 80 -25.89 45.50 -12.91
C ALA A 80 -25.01 46.74 -13.22
N GLN A 81 -25.61 47.92 -13.35
CA GLN A 81 -24.88 49.19 -13.52
C GLN A 81 -24.06 49.55 -12.28
N THR A 82 -24.62 49.31 -11.08
CA THR A 82 -23.90 49.51 -9.82
C THR A 82 -22.70 48.56 -9.72
N GLU A 83 -22.84 47.30 -10.12
CA GLU A 83 -21.73 46.34 -10.14
C GLU A 83 -20.66 46.68 -11.18
N LEU A 84 -21.05 47.21 -12.35
CA LEU A 84 -20.11 47.72 -13.35
C LEU A 84 -19.27 48.87 -12.79
N THR A 85 -19.91 49.89 -12.22
CA THR A 85 -19.21 51.06 -11.67
C THR A 85 -18.27 50.68 -10.52
N LYS A 86 -18.63 49.69 -9.69
CA LYS A 86 -17.73 49.13 -8.68
C LYS A 86 -16.52 48.42 -9.31
N ALA A 87 -16.72 47.63 -10.36
CA ALA A 87 -15.63 46.93 -11.04
C ALA A 87 -14.67 47.90 -11.76
N GLU A 88 -15.19 48.95 -12.39
CA GLU A 88 -14.40 50.03 -13.01
C GLU A 88 -13.62 50.83 -11.95
N ALA A 89 -14.26 51.17 -10.82
CA ALA A 89 -13.60 51.85 -9.72
C ALA A 89 -12.48 51.00 -9.09
N ALA A 90 -12.66 49.68 -9.00
CA ALA A 90 -11.64 48.76 -8.49
C ALA A 90 -10.39 48.67 -9.39
N ILE A 91 -10.56 48.76 -10.72
CA ILE A 91 -9.44 48.82 -11.66
C ILE A 91 -8.73 50.18 -11.58
N ALA A 92 -9.50 51.28 -11.58
CA ALA A 92 -8.93 52.63 -11.48
C ALA A 92 -8.18 52.86 -10.16
N ALA A 93 -8.67 52.32 -9.05
CA ALA A 93 -7.99 52.37 -7.75
C ALA A 93 -6.67 51.57 -7.74
N ALA A 94 -6.63 50.44 -8.45
CA ALA A 94 -5.43 49.63 -8.59
C ALA A 94 -4.35 50.31 -9.47
N GLU A 95 -4.76 51.01 -10.53
CA GLU A 95 -3.85 51.79 -11.41
C GLU A 95 -3.24 53.00 -10.68
N GLN A 96 -4.01 53.69 -9.84
CA GLN A 96 -3.55 54.89 -9.10
C GLN A 96 -2.59 54.58 -7.96
N THR A 97 -2.73 53.41 -7.33
CA THR A 97 -1.91 53.05 -6.17
C THR A 97 -0.55 52.48 -6.56
N GLY A 98 -0.28 52.26 -7.86
CA GLY A 98 0.95 51.59 -8.32
C GLY A 98 1.16 50.23 -7.66
N ALA A 99 0.09 49.66 -7.09
CA ALA A 99 0.15 48.47 -6.29
C ALA A 99 0.22 47.28 -7.24
N GLU A 100 1.44 46.95 -7.66
CA GLU A 100 1.82 45.57 -7.95
C GLU A 100 1.63 44.73 -6.67
N GLY A 101 0.37 44.43 -6.34
CA GLY A 101 -0.04 43.33 -5.46
C GLY A 101 0.30 43.47 -3.97
N THR A 102 -0.41 44.32 -3.23
CA THR A 102 -0.73 44.02 -1.81
C THR A 102 -2.17 43.54 -1.63
N ASP A 103 -2.93 43.40 -2.72
CA ASP A 103 -4.22 42.74 -2.70
C ASP A 103 -4.01 41.25 -2.52
N ALA A 104 -4.38 40.78 -1.32
CA ALA A 104 -4.38 39.39 -0.96
C ALA A 104 -5.12 38.58 -2.04
N TYR A 105 -4.35 37.82 -2.83
CA TYR A 105 -4.85 36.65 -3.53
C TYR A 105 -5.81 35.93 -2.59
N SER A 106 -7.07 35.72 -3.01
CA SER A 106 -8.01 34.90 -2.27
C SER A 106 -7.79 33.46 -2.70
N PRO A 107 -7.01 32.65 -1.95
CA PRO A 107 -6.81 31.26 -2.28
C PRO A 107 -8.14 30.55 -2.34
N PHE A 108 -8.23 29.57 -3.24
CA PHE A 108 -9.39 28.69 -3.42
C PHE A 108 -9.70 27.81 -2.19
N GLY A 109 -9.05 28.00 -1.05
CA GLY A 109 -9.27 27.26 0.19
C GLY A 109 -8.74 27.98 1.44
N PRO A 110 -9.07 27.49 2.64
CA PRO A 110 -8.62 28.10 3.88
C PRO A 110 -7.08 28.12 3.94
N MET A 111 -6.50 29.32 4.07
CA MET A 111 -5.10 29.44 4.45
C MET A 111 -4.94 28.98 5.90
N TYR A 112 -4.31 27.83 6.08
CA TYR A 112 -3.88 27.42 7.40
C TYR A 112 -2.73 28.32 7.85
N PRO A 113 -2.70 28.74 9.13
CA PRO A 113 -1.57 29.49 9.66
C PRO A 113 -0.25 28.76 9.43
N THR A 114 0.79 29.49 9.07
CA THR A 114 2.17 28.95 8.92
C THR A 114 2.72 28.44 10.25
N THR A 115 2.16 28.91 11.37
CA THR A 115 2.47 28.48 12.73
C THR A 115 1.43 27.48 13.24
N SER A 116 1.91 26.28 13.62
CA SER A 116 1.06 25.24 14.18
C SER A 116 0.55 25.62 15.58
N THR A 117 -0.72 25.35 15.85
CA THR A 117 -1.33 25.51 17.18
C THR A 117 -0.76 24.56 18.25
N GLY A 118 0.12 23.62 17.87
CA GLY A 118 0.70 22.63 18.77
C GLY A 118 -0.26 21.52 19.21
N ARG A 119 -1.56 21.61 18.91
CA ARG A 119 -2.59 20.65 19.32
C ARG A 119 -2.29 19.22 18.85
N ARG A 120 -1.87 19.03 17.61
CA ARG A 120 -1.47 17.71 17.08
C ARG A 120 -0.26 17.12 17.83
N ARG A 121 0.70 17.96 18.21
CA ARG A 121 1.87 17.53 19.00
C ARG A 121 1.47 17.15 20.42
N ALA A 122 0.57 17.92 21.05
CA ALA A 122 0.05 17.61 22.37
C ALA A 122 -0.72 16.27 22.36
N LEU A 123 -1.58 16.05 21.36
CA LEU A 123 -2.29 14.79 21.17
C LEU A 123 -1.32 13.62 20.97
N ALA A 124 -0.33 13.76 20.07
CA ALA A 124 0.67 12.71 19.83
C ALA A 124 1.42 12.33 21.12
N ARG A 125 1.85 13.33 21.91
CA ARG A 125 2.50 13.11 23.21
C ARG A 125 1.61 12.39 24.21
N TRP A 126 0.31 12.69 24.23
CA TRP A 126 -0.64 12.03 25.10
C TRP A 126 -0.89 10.58 24.67
N ILE A 127 -1.04 10.31 23.37
CA ILE A 127 -1.20 8.95 22.81
C ILE A 127 0.02 8.08 23.15
N THR A 128 1.23 8.62 23.04
CA THR A 128 2.47 7.88 23.33
C THR A 128 2.98 8.06 24.77
N SER A 129 2.16 8.60 25.67
CA SER A 129 2.54 8.79 27.07
C SER A 129 2.68 7.44 27.77
N ARG A 130 3.64 7.33 28.69
CA ARG A 130 3.79 6.15 29.55
C ARG A 130 2.57 5.91 30.43
N GLU A 131 1.80 6.95 30.71
CA GLU A 131 0.55 6.90 31.47
C GLU A 131 -0.61 6.31 30.65
N ASN A 132 -0.42 6.15 29.33
CA ASN A 132 -1.41 5.57 28.42
C ASN A 132 -0.87 4.27 27.78
N PRO A 133 -1.09 3.11 28.42
CA PRO A 133 -0.58 1.84 27.90
C PRO A 133 -1.35 1.33 26.66
N LEU A 134 -2.51 1.92 26.32
CA LEU A 134 -3.39 1.41 25.27
C LEU A 134 -2.70 1.38 23.91
N ALA A 135 -1.97 2.45 23.56
CA ALA A 135 -1.26 2.54 22.28
C ALA A 135 -0.20 1.43 22.15
N ALA A 136 0.53 1.15 23.22
CA ALA A 136 1.53 0.08 23.24
C ALA A 136 0.88 -1.31 23.12
N ARG A 137 -0.22 -1.57 23.84
CA ARG A 137 -0.96 -2.85 23.77
C ARG A 137 -1.51 -3.10 22.37
N VAL A 138 -2.10 -2.09 21.74
CA VAL A 138 -2.59 -2.17 20.36
C VAL A 138 -1.44 -2.49 19.40
N ALA A 139 -0.34 -1.74 19.47
CA ALA A 139 0.83 -1.96 18.62
C ALA A 139 1.43 -3.37 18.79
N VAL A 140 1.61 -3.83 20.02
CA VAL A 140 2.10 -5.17 20.34
C VAL A 140 1.17 -6.25 19.77
N ASN A 141 -0.14 -6.11 19.90
CA ASN A 141 -1.08 -7.09 19.36
C ASN A 141 -0.99 -7.21 17.83
N HIS A 142 -0.86 -6.08 17.13
CA HIS A 142 -0.65 -6.08 15.68
C HIS A 142 0.69 -6.72 15.28
N ILE A 143 1.76 -6.43 16.02
CA ILE A 143 3.07 -7.03 15.78
C ILE A 143 3.03 -8.53 16.04
N TRP A 144 2.42 -8.94 17.15
CA TRP A 144 2.23 -10.34 17.51
C TRP A 144 1.44 -11.11 16.46
N MET A 145 0.31 -10.55 16.02
CA MET A 145 -0.54 -11.13 14.99
C MET A 145 0.21 -11.40 13.68
N ARG A 146 1.13 -10.52 13.28
CA ARG A 146 1.94 -10.71 12.07
C ARG A 146 2.95 -11.84 12.19
N HIS A 147 3.42 -12.13 13.40
CA HIS A 147 4.38 -13.22 13.66
C HIS A 147 3.69 -14.57 13.90
N PHE A 148 2.59 -14.58 14.65
CA PHE A 148 1.88 -15.81 15.07
C PHE A 148 0.61 -16.09 14.28
N HIS A 149 0.26 -15.25 13.30
CA HIS A 149 -0.97 -15.33 12.48
C HIS A 149 -2.29 -15.28 13.27
N GLN A 150 -2.20 -15.05 14.58
CA GLN A 150 -3.29 -15.01 15.53
C GLN A 150 -2.98 -13.90 16.55
N PRO A 151 -3.91 -12.96 16.78
CA PRO A 151 -3.72 -11.91 17.76
C PRO A 151 -3.91 -12.44 19.19
N LEU A 152 -3.32 -11.75 20.17
CA LEU A 152 -3.59 -11.98 21.60
C LEU A 152 -5.00 -11.49 21.98
N VAL A 153 -5.44 -10.40 21.37
CA VAL A 153 -6.80 -9.85 21.47
C VAL A 153 -7.49 -10.01 20.12
N ALA A 154 -8.56 -10.81 20.09
CA ALA A 154 -9.26 -11.15 18.85
C ALA A 154 -9.87 -9.92 18.15
N SER A 155 -10.36 -8.94 18.91
CA SER A 155 -10.91 -7.67 18.41
C SER A 155 -9.78 -6.67 18.12
N VAL A 156 -9.12 -6.84 16.98
CA VAL A 156 -7.95 -6.01 16.60
C VAL A 156 -8.31 -4.51 16.49
N PHE A 157 -9.55 -4.19 16.13
CA PHE A 157 -10.04 -2.82 15.96
C PHE A 157 -10.67 -2.19 17.22
N ASP A 158 -10.92 -2.98 18.27
CA ASP A 158 -11.54 -2.50 19.51
C ASP A 158 -10.84 -3.10 20.73
N PHE A 159 -10.01 -2.27 21.37
CA PHE A 159 -9.31 -2.57 22.63
C PHE A 159 -10.01 -1.96 23.84
N GLY A 160 -11.20 -1.38 23.66
CA GLY A 160 -12.03 -0.82 24.72
C GLY A 160 -12.76 -1.90 25.52
N GLN A 161 -13.70 -1.46 26.36
CA GLN A 161 -14.49 -2.36 27.21
C GLN A 161 -15.40 -3.31 26.42
N ASN A 162 -15.73 -2.95 25.17
CA ASN A 162 -16.54 -3.76 24.27
C ASN A 162 -15.69 -4.78 23.47
N GLY A 163 -14.36 -4.68 23.55
CA GLY A 163 -13.44 -5.60 22.91
C GLY A 163 -13.40 -6.98 23.58
N ALA A 164 -12.90 -7.96 22.84
CA ALA A 164 -12.58 -9.28 23.38
C ALA A 164 -11.48 -9.18 24.43
N ARG A 165 -11.50 -10.08 25.43
CA ARG A 165 -10.42 -10.17 26.42
C ARG A 165 -9.17 -10.78 25.78
N PRO A 166 -7.96 -10.35 26.20
CA PRO A 166 -6.73 -10.97 25.77
C PRO A 166 -6.66 -12.43 26.25
N THR A 167 -6.14 -13.33 25.41
CA THR A 167 -5.87 -14.72 25.79
C THR A 167 -4.75 -14.80 26.84
N HIS A 168 -3.72 -13.97 26.69
CA HIS A 168 -2.57 -13.89 27.58
C HIS A 168 -2.39 -12.44 28.09
N PRO A 169 -3.17 -12.00 29.10
CA PRO A 169 -3.15 -10.61 29.58
C PRO A 169 -1.77 -10.20 30.10
N GLU A 170 -1.14 -11.03 30.93
CA GLU A 170 0.17 -10.73 31.53
C GLU A 170 1.27 -10.59 30.48
N LEU A 171 1.25 -11.43 29.45
CA LEU A 171 2.19 -11.36 28.34
C LEU A 171 2.00 -10.08 27.52
N LEU A 172 0.76 -9.74 27.20
CA LEU A 172 0.45 -8.52 26.45
C LEU A 172 0.92 -7.28 27.22
N ASP A 173 0.65 -7.23 28.52
CA ASP A 173 1.01 -6.10 29.37
C ASP A 173 2.52 -6.00 29.54
N TRP A 174 3.21 -7.13 29.72
CA TRP A 174 4.68 -7.18 29.78
C TRP A 174 5.33 -6.70 28.48
N LEU A 175 4.89 -7.19 27.32
CA LEU A 175 5.39 -6.75 26.02
C LEU A 175 5.10 -5.27 25.76
N ALA A 176 3.95 -4.76 26.21
CA ALA A 176 3.60 -3.34 26.07
C ALA A 176 4.52 -2.45 26.91
N VAL A 177 4.83 -2.85 28.15
CA VAL A 177 5.80 -2.15 29.00
C VAL A 177 7.18 -2.19 28.36
N GLU A 178 7.65 -3.35 27.92
CA GLU A 178 8.95 -3.51 27.25
C GLU A 178 9.05 -2.65 25.98
N PHE A 179 7.97 -2.56 25.21
CA PHE A 179 7.94 -1.74 24.01
C PHE A 179 8.08 -0.24 24.34
N MET A 180 7.45 0.25 25.41
CA MET A 180 7.59 1.63 25.86
C MET A 180 8.99 1.90 26.46
N GLU A 181 9.51 0.99 27.29
CA GLU A 181 10.80 1.15 27.98
C GLU A 181 12.01 1.05 27.03
N SER A 182 11.90 0.27 25.96
CA SER A 182 12.88 0.22 24.88
C SER A 182 12.84 1.42 23.92
N GLY A 183 12.06 2.46 24.26
CA GLY A 183 11.92 3.67 23.45
C GLY A 183 11.12 3.46 22.17
N TRP A 184 10.09 2.59 22.21
CA TRP A 184 9.24 2.24 21.06
C TRP A 184 10.01 1.57 19.91
N SER A 185 11.05 0.81 20.24
CA SER A 185 11.88 0.11 19.26
C SER A 185 11.19 -1.15 18.73
N MET A 186 10.57 -1.05 17.55
CA MET A 186 9.94 -2.22 16.90
C MET A 186 10.95 -3.34 16.63
N LYS A 187 12.20 -2.98 16.28
CA LYS A 187 13.28 -3.95 16.04
C LYS A 187 13.59 -4.78 17.29
N HIS A 188 13.59 -4.14 18.46
CA HIS A 188 13.80 -4.83 19.73
C HIS A 188 12.68 -5.83 20.01
N LEU A 189 11.43 -5.38 19.89
CA LEU A 189 10.25 -6.22 20.12
C LEU A 189 10.18 -7.40 19.14
N HIS A 190 10.47 -7.18 17.84
CA HIS A 190 10.56 -8.26 16.87
C HIS A 190 11.61 -9.29 17.24
N ARG A 191 12.82 -8.86 17.64
CA ARG A 191 13.89 -9.79 18.08
C ARG A 191 13.44 -10.63 19.27
N LEU A 192 12.82 -10.00 20.26
CA LEU A 192 12.32 -10.68 21.46
C LEU A 192 11.30 -11.77 21.10
N ILE A 193 10.37 -11.47 20.19
CA ILE A 193 9.37 -12.43 19.71
C ILE A 193 10.02 -13.58 18.94
N VAL A 194 10.84 -13.29 17.91
CA VAL A 194 11.38 -14.35 17.02
C VAL A 194 12.43 -15.24 17.69
N THR A 195 13.04 -14.78 18.79
CA THR A 195 13.98 -15.59 19.59
C THR A 195 13.31 -16.34 20.74
N SER A 196 12.02 -16.10 21.00
CA SER A 196 11.26 -16.80 22.02
C SER A 196 11.15 -18.30 21.74
N GLN A 197 10.90 -19.10 22.78
CA GLN A 197 10.61 -20.53 22.59
C GLN A 197 9.29 -20.72 21.85
N ALA A 198 8.28 -19.86 22.10
CA ALA A 198 6.97 -19.94 21.47
C ALA A 198 7.05 -19.79 19.94
N TYR A 199 7.82 -18.82 19.45
CA TYR A 199 8.00 -18.62 18.00
C TYR A 199 8.80 -19.74 17.33
N ARG A 200 9.76 -20.33 18.06
CA ARG A 200 10.61 -21.42 17.56
C ARG A 200 9.98 -22.81 17.66
N ARG A 201 8.70 -22.92 18.04
CA ARG A 201 8.00 -24.22 18.06
C ARG A 201 7.79 -24.71 16.63
N GLN A 202 7.76 -26.03 16.45
CA GLN A 202 7.42 -26.61 15.16
C GLN A 202 5.93 -26.46 14.88
N SER A 203 5.55 -26.33 13.60
CA SER A 203 4.15 -26.26 13.19
C SER A 203 3.50 -27.63 13.03
N SER A 204 4.29 -28.69 12.82
CA SER A 204 3.75 -30.04 12.61
C SER A 204 3.12 -30.59 13.90
N THR A 205 1.98 -31.25 13.73
CA THR A 205 1.35 -32.06 14.78
C THR A 205 1.84 -33.51 14.76
N ASN A 206 2.64 -33.87 13.75
CA ASN A 206 3.20 -35.20 13.55
C ASN A 206 4.74 -35.07 13.46
N PRO A 207 5.51 -35.62 14.41
CA PRO A 207 6.95 -35.75 14.24
C PRO A 207 7.22 -36.85 13.20
N ALA A 208 7.91 -36.52 12.12
CA ALA A 208 8.22 -37.46 11.03
C ALA A 208 9.34 -38.48 11.38
N SER A 209 9.56 -38.78 12.67
CA SER A 209 10.56 -39.73 13.11
C SER A 209 9.92 -40.96 13.74
N GLU A 210 10.30 -42.14 13.24
CA GLU A 210 9.81 -43.48 13.58
C GLU A 210 9.93 -43.88 15.07
N GLU A 211 10.35 -42.98 15.97
CA GLU A 211 10.62 -43.26 17.38
C GLU A 211 9.54 -42.80 18.40
N HIS A 212 8.42 -42.19 18.02
CA HIS A 212 7.67 -41.33 18.97
C HIS A 212 6.18 -41.63 19.21
N SER A 213 5.83 -42.74 19.87
CA SER A 213 4.46 -42.92 20.41
C SER A 213 4.08 -41.84 21.44
N ALA A 214 5.02 -41.42 22.30
CA ALA A 214 4.73 -40.46 23.37
C ALA A 214 4.50 -39.00 22.88
N ALA A 215 5.14 -38.59 21.79
CA ALA A 215 5.00 -37.22 21.26
C ALA A 215 3.72 -37.08 20.40
N GLU A 216 3.37 -38.11 19.65
CA GLU A 216 2.07 -38.21 18.95
C GLU A 216 0.91 -38.22 19.94
N ASP A 217 1.05 -38.94 21.06
CA ASP A 217 0.07 -38.94 22.16
C ASP A 217 -0.08 -37.56 22.81
N MET A 218 1.01 -36.79 22.94
CA MET A 218 0.97 -35.42 23.46
C MET A 218 0.30 -34.43 22.49
N ALA A 219 0.67 -34.48 21.20
CA ALA A 219 0.08 -33.61 20.18
C ALA A 219 -1.42 -33.87 20.02
N SER A 220 -1.84 -35.14 20.04
CA SER A 220 -3.25 -35.54 19.96
C SER A 220 -4.04 -35.07 21.18
N ARG A 221 -3.47 -35.17 22.39
CA ARG A 221 -4.08 -34.63 23.61
C ARG A 221 -4.21 -33.12 23.58
N ASN A 222 -3.16 -32.41 23.18
CA ASN A 222 -3.18 -30.95 23.07
C ASN A 222 -4.19 -30.48 22.03
N LEU A 223 -4.32 -31.18 20.90
CA LEU A 223 -5.32 -30.88 19.88
C LEU A 223 -6.75 -31.09 20.39
N ALA A 224 -6.99 -32.09 21.24
CA ALA A 224 -8.29 -32.32 21.85
C ALA A 224 -8.67 -31.23 22.89
N VAL A 225 -7.69 -30.70 23.63
CA VAL A 225 -7.90 -29.68 24.67
C VAL A 225 -7.94 -28.26 24.08
N ASP A 226 -7.06 -27.95 23.13
CA ASP A 226 -6.93 -26.65 22.49
C ASP A 226 -6.85 -26.80 20.95
N PRO A 227 -7.98 -27.07 20.28
CA PRO A 227 -8.02 -27.25 18.82
C PRO A 227 -7.59 -25.99 18.06
N GLN A 228 -7.84 -24.81 18.63
CA GLN A 228 -7.51 -23.52 18.01
C GLN A 228 -6.08 -23.06 18.31
N ASN A 229 -5.28 -23.86 19.03
CA ASN A 229 -3.90 -23.56 19.41
C ASN A 229 -3.74 -22.17 20.06
N GLN A 230 -4.72 -21.75 20.87
CA GLN A 230 -4.68 -20.48 21.58
C GLN A 230 -3.48 -20.39 22.53
N TRP A 231 -3.09 -21.50 23.13
CA TRP A 231 -1.95 -21.61 24.06
C TRP A 231 -0.61 -21.85 23.35
N LEU A 232 -0.60 -21.78 22.01
CA LEU A 232 0.60 -21.83 21.17
C LEU A 232 1.48 -23.05 21.44
N TRP A 233 0.87 -24.22 21.67
CA TRP A 233 1.58 -25.49 21.87
C TRP A 233 2.33 -25.96 20.61
N ARG A 234 1.99 -25.39 19.45
CA ARG A 234 2.74 -25.48 18.17
C ARG A 234 2.76 -24.13 17.46
N MET A 235 3.55 -23.99 16.39
CA MET A 235 3.51 -22.77 15.56
C MET A 235 2.29 -22.76 14.64
N ASN A 236 1.61 -21.61 14.58
CA ASN A 236 0.45 -21.41 13.72
C ASN A 236 0.88 -21.21 12.28
N THR A 237 0.40 -22.11 11.43
CA THR A 237 0.53 -22.01 9.98
C THR A 237 -0.21 -20.78 9.46
N GLY A 238 0.48 -19.93 8.71
CA GLY A 238 -0.10 -18.72 8.11
C GLY A 238 0.06 -18.70 6.61
N ARG A 239 -1.01 -18.36 5.89
CA ARG A 239 -0.93 -18.12 4.46
C ARG A 239 -0.25 -16.78 4.15
N MET A 240 0.60 -16.76 3.12
CA MET A 240 1.20 -15.54 2.59
C MET A 240 0.14 -14.58 2.04
N GLU A 241 0.39 -13.29 2.19
CA GLU A 241 -0.43 -12.22 1.60
C GLU A 241 -0.19 -12.12 0.09
N SER A 242 -1.15 -11.58 -0.67
CA SER A 242 -1.07 -11.52 -2.14
C SER A 242 0.21 -10.87 -2.66
N GLU A 243 0.65 -9.79 -2.02
CA GLU A 243 1.87 -9.07 -2.34
C GLU A 243 3.11 -9.93 -2.08
N VAL A 244 3.11 -10.70 -0.99
CA VAL A 244 4.21 -11.60 -0.61
C VAL A 244 4.29 -12.78 -1.57
N VAL A 245 3.15 -13.34 -2.01
CA VAL A 245 3.13 -14.43 -3.00
C VAL A 245 3.76 -13.95 -4.31
N ARG A 246 3.31 -12.79 -4.83
CA ARG A 246 3.82 -12.23 -6.08
C ARG A 246 5.30 -11.87 -5.98
N ASP A 247 5.68 -11.12 -4.95
CA ASP A 247 7.07 -10.68 -4.78
C ASP A 247 8.01 -11.88 -4.53
N SER A 248 7.54 -12.96 -3.88
CA SER A 248 8.31 -14.20 -3.70
C SER A 248 8.61 -14.90 -5.03
N VAL A 249 7.63 -15.01 -5.93
CA VAL A 249 7.85 -15.58 -7.27
C VAL A 249 8.90 -14.78 -8.05
N LEU A 250 8.78 -13.45 -8.04
CA LEU A 250 9.73 -12.56 -8.70
C LEU A 250 11.11 -12.62 -8.05
N SER A 251 11.17 -12.72 -6.71
CA SER A 251 12.42 -12.79 -5.96
C SER A 251 13.18 -14.08 -6.26
N VAL A 252 12.52 -15.24 -6.21
CA VAL A 252 13.19 -16.54 -6.45
C VAL A 252 13.66 -16.68 -7.90
N SER A 253 12.93 -16.07 -8.85
CA SER A 253 13.34 -15.99 -10.25
C SER A 253 14.40 -14.93 -10.56
N GLY A 254 14.81 -14.13 -9.56
CA GLY A 254 15.78 -13.04 -9.74
C GLY A 254 15.26 -11.86 -10.56
N GLY A 255 13.95 -11.79 -10.80
CA GLY A 255 13.30 -10.76 -11.59
C GLY A 255 12.81 -9.56 -10.78
N LEU A 256 12.80 -9.63 -9.44
CA LEU A 256 12.24 -8.57 -8.59
C LEU A 256 13.10 -7.30 -8.59
N ASP A 257 12.49 -6.15 -8.91
CA ASP A 257 13.15 -4.84 -8.81
C ASP A 257 13.04 -4.27 -7.38
N LEU A 258 14.19 -4.14 -6.71
CA LEU A 258 14.33 -3.68 -5.33
C LEU A 258 14.55 -2.17 -5.17
N LYS A 259 14.58 -1.37 -6.25
CA LYS A 259 14.82 0.08 -6.12
C LYS A 259 13.80 0.71 -5.16
N ILE A 260 14.22 1.70 -4.37
CA ILE A 260 13.36 2.34 -3.36
C ILE A 260 12.80 3.66 -3.90
N GLY A 261 11.50 3.92 -3.67
CA GLY A 261 10.80 5.11 -4.13
C GLY A 261 10.39 5.07 -5.61
N GLY A 262 9.83 6.17 -6.10
CA GLY A 262 9.31 6.28 -7.47
C GLY A 262 7.80 6.53 -7.50
N GLN A 263 7.27 6.70 -8.71
CA GLN A 263 5.84 6.79 -8.94
C GLN A 263 5.18 5.42 -8.73
N GLU A 264 3.92 5.42 -8.33
CA GLU A 264 3.09 4.22 -8.32
C GLU A 264 2.81 3.71 -9.74
N PHE A 265 2.56 2.42 -9.86
CA PHE A 265 2.19 1.74 -11.10
C PHE A 265 0.72 1.33 -11.09
N GLU A 266 0.14 1.25 -12.27
CA GLU A 266 -1.23 0.74 -12.44
C GLU A 266 -1.31 -0.76 -12.17
N ASN A 267 -2.42 -1.19 -11.58
CA ASN A 267 -2.70 -2.59 -11.27
C ASN A 267 -2.79 -3.50 -12.50
N SER A 268 -3.04 -2.93 -13.68
CA SER A 268 -3.01 -3.62 -14.99
C SER A 268 -1.61 -4.17 -15.31
N GLU A 269 -0.56 -3.51 -14.82
CA GLU A 269 0.84 -3.90 -15.03
C GLU A 269 1.35 -4.91 -13.98
N ALA A 270 0.52 -5.30 -13.01
CA ALA A 270 0.97 -6.13 -11.89
C ALA A 270 1.58 -7.46 -12.34
N LEU A 271 1.14 -8.03 -13.46
CA LEU A 271 1.65 -9.31 -13.96
C LEU A 271 2.94 -9.20 -14.79
N THR A 272 3.20 -8.03 -15.38
CA THR A 272 4.28 -7.83 -16.35
C THR A 272 5.44 -7.04 -15.75
N ASN A 273 5.14 -6.10 -14.86
CA ASN A 273 6.11 -5.20 -14.28
C ASN A 273 6.82 -5.87 -13.09
N PRO A 274 8.16 -5.95 -13.06
CA PRO A 274 8.92 -6.61 -11.99
C PRO A 274 8.97 -5.83 -10.67
N ARG A 275 8.35 -4.66 -10.59
CA ARG A 275 8.35 -3.82 -9.38
C ARG A 275 7.72 -4.56 -8.20
N ARG A 276 8.23 -4.31 -6.98
CA ARG A 276 7.61 -4.79 -5.74
C ARG A 276 6.14 -4.37 -5.65
N SER A 277 5.29 -5.27 -5.18
CA SER A 277 3.85 -5.07 -5.02
C SER A 277 3.47 -3.82 -4.21
N LEU A 278 4.36 -3.35 -3.33
CA LEU A 278 4.20 -2.12 -2.55
C LEU A 278 4.01 -0.85 -3.42
N TYR A 279 4.47 -0.85 -4.67
CA TYR A 279 4.40 0.32 -5.56
C TYR A 279 3.19 0.32 -6.49
N PHE A 280 2.23 -0.58 -6.30
CA PHE A 280 0.97 -0.59 -7.04
C PHE A 280 -0.11 0.15 -6.26
N CYS A 281 -1.04 0.78 -6.97
CA CYS A 281 -2.11 1.54 -6.33
C CYS A 281 -3.04 0.63 -5.51
N CYS A 282 -3.51 1.15 -4.37
CA CYS A 282 -4.52 0.54 -3.52
C CYS A 282 -5.57 1.61 -3.21
N GLN A 283 -6.72 1.50 -3.86
CA GLN A 283 -7.81 2.48 -3.81
C GLN A 283 -9.16 1.75 -3.89
N PRO A 284 -10.27 2.35 -3.40
CA PRO A 284 -11.57 1.66 -3.34
C PRO A 284 -12.25 1.48 -4.71
N GLU A 285 -11.79 2.15 -5.76
CA GLU A 285 -12.31 2.02 -7.12
C GLU A 285 -11.99 0.65 -7.73
N ALA A 286 -12.73 0.25 -8.78
CA ALA A 286 -12.59 -1.07 -9.42
C ALA A 286 -11.17 -1.38 -9.93
N ASP A 287 -10.38 -0.36 -10.28
CA ASP A 287 -8.99 -0.49 -10.74
C ASP A 287 -7.97 -0.41 -9.59
N GLY A 288 -8.45 -0.31 -8.35
CA GLY A 288 -7.63 -0.17 -7.16
C GLY A 288 -7.07 -1.46 -6.58
N GLU A 289 -7.41 -2.60 -7.16
CA GLU A 289 -6.79 -3.89 -6.88
C GLU A 289 -6.35 -4.58 -8.18
N SER A 290 -5.19 -5.23 -8.17
CA SER A 290 -4.80 -6.08 -9.28
C SER A 290 -5.62 -7.37 -9.31
N GLN A 291 -5.84 -7.92 -10.51
CA GLN A 291 -6.55 -9.20 -10.66
C GLN A 291 -5.87 -10.33 -9.87
N PHE A 292 -4.53 -10.33 -9.83
CA PHE A 292 -3.77 -11.27 -9.01
C PHE A 292 -3.99 -11.00 -7.51
N GLY A 293 -3.98 -9.73 -7.11
CA GLY A 293 -4.25 -9.31 -5.73
C GLY A 293 -5.60 -9.80 -5.23
N SER A 294 -6.67 -9.53 -5.98
CA SER A 294 -8.04 -9.89 -5.64
C SER A 294 -8.23 -11.41 -5.46
N LEU A 295 -7.56 -12.22 -6.30
CA LEU A 295 -7.57 -13.69 -6.15
C LEU A 295 -6.91 -14.17 -4.85
N PHE A 296 -5.94 -13.43 -4.31
CA PHE A 296 -5.16 -13.79 -3.12
C PHE A 296 -5.49 -12.93 -1.89
N ASP A 297 -6.74 -12.46 -1.80
CA ASP A 297 -7.24 -11.68 -0.65
C ASP A 297 -6.40 -10.41 -0.40
N ALA A 298 -6.20 -9.59 -1.45
CA ALA A 298 -5.59 -8.26 -1.36
C ALA A 298 -6.26 -7.37 -0.30
N PRO A 299 -5.53 -6.37 0.23
CA PRO A 299 -6.10 -5.43 1.19
C PRO A 299 -7.20 -4.59 0.54
N ASP A 300 -8.34 -4.53 1.22
CA ASP A 300 -9.36 -3.52 0.94
C ASP A 300 -8.87 -2.16 1.47
N ALA A 301 -8.91 -1.12 0.64
CA ALA A 301 -8.53 0.24 1.02
C ALA A 301 -9.40 0.81 2.16
N LEU A 302 -10.61 0.26 2.36
CA LEU A 302 -11.57 0.66 3.37
C LEU A 302 -11.48 -0.19 4.66
N GLU A 303 -10.82 -1.36 4.63
CA GLU A 303 -10.67 -2.25 5.79
C GLU A 303 -9.19 -2.47 6.17
N CYS A 304 -8.76 -1.94 7.31
CA CYS A 304 -7.33 -1.87 7.65
C CYS A 304 -6.85 -2.77 8.79
N TYR A 305 -7.74 -3.52 9.45
CA TYR A 305 -7.39 -4.13 10.75
C TYR A 305 -6.91 -5.58 10.68
N ARG A 306 -7.57 -6.41 9.86
CA ARG A 306 -7.21 -7.83 9.68
C ARG A 306 -7.69 -8.30 8.31
N ARG A 307 -6.78 -8.86 7.52
CA ARG A 307 -7.11 -9.46 6.22
C ARG A 307 -7.78 -10.82 6.41
N SER A 308 -8.85 -11.07 5.64
CA SER A 308 -9.38 -12.41 5.45
C SER A 308 -8.38 -13.26 4.67
N ARG A 309 -8.40 -14.56 4.93
CA ARG A 309 -7.58 -15.53 4.19
C ARG A 309 -8.49 -16.64 3.70
N SER A 310 -8.56 -16.80 2.39
CA SER A 310 -9.39 -17.78 1.72
C SER A 310 -8.52 -18.89 1.16
N ILE A 311 -9.05 -20.11 1.08
CA ILE A 311 -8.42 -21.23 0.36
C ILE A 311 -9.33 -21.59 -0.81
N MET A 312 -9.01 -21.03 -1.98
CA MET A 312 -9.83 -21.16 -3.19
C MET A 312 -9.05 -21.92 -4.27
N PRO A 313 -9.63 -22.93 -4.94
CA PRO A 313 -8.97 -23.66 -6.03
C PRO A 313 -8.47 -22.75 -7.16
N GLN A 314 -9.14 -21.62 -7.40
CA GLN A 314 -8.77 -20.61 -8.39
C GLN A 314 -7.37 -20.02 -8.14
N GLN A 315 -6.93 -19.93 -6.88
CA GLN A 315 -5.60 -19.46 -6.53
C GLN A 315 -4.51 -20.42 -7.03
N ALA A 316 -4.73 -21.73 -6.87
CA ALA A 316 -3.82 -22.75 -7.38
C ALA A 316 -3.78 -22.77 -8.92
N LEU A 317 -4.94 -22.55 -9.56
CA LEU A 317 -5.03 -22.45 -11.01
C LEU A 317 -4.28 -21.21 -11.54
N ALA A 318 -4.38 -20.08 -10.84
CA ALA A 318 -3.65 -18.86 -11.17
C ALA A 318 -2.14 -19.06 -11.07
N LEU A 319 -1.64 -19.79 -10.05
CA LEU A 319 -0.22 -20.14 -9.95
C LEU A 319 0.23 -21.13 -11.04
N THR A 320 -0.67 -21.90 -11.63
CA THR A 320 -0.31 -22.88 -12.66
C THR A 320 -0.27 -22.26 -14.06
N ASN A 321 -1.20 -21.36 -14.37
CA ASN A 321 -1.45 -20.94 -15.76
C ASN A 321 -1.00 -19.52 -16.09
N ASN A 322 -0.58 -18.73 -15.09
CA ASN A 322 -0.20 -17.34 -15.33
C ASN A 322 1.18 -17.24 -15.99
N GLU A 323 1.28 -16.45 -17.07
CA GLU A 323 2.51 -16.22 -17.83
C GLU A 323 3.70 -15.78 -16.96
N MET A 324 3.45 -14.98 -15.92
CA MET A 324 4.48 -14.59 -14.95
C MET A 324 5.12 -15.84 -14.31
N ILE A 325 4.31 -16.83 -13.93
CA ILE A 325 4.81 -18.06 -13.30
C ILE A 325 5.57 -18.92 -14.30
N HIS A 326 5.10 -19.00 -15.55
CA HIS A 326 5.83 -19.70 -16.62
C HIS A 326 7.21 -19.08 -16.84
N ALA A 327 7.28 -17.76 -16.99
CA ALA A 327 8.53 -17.04 -17.17
C ALA A 327 9.46 -17.17 -15.94
N ALA A 328 8.91 -17.06 -14.74
CA ALA A 328 9.66 -17.25 -13.50
C ALA A 328 10.23 -18.68 -13.41
N SER A 329 9.42 -19.70 -13.72
CA SER A 329 9.82 -21.11 -13.66
C SER A 329 10.96 -21.43 -14.62
N GLN A 330 10.93 -20.86 -15.84
CA GLN A 330 12.02 -20.99 -16.80
C GLN A 330 13.31 -20.34 -16.30
N ARG A 331 13.24 -19.11 -15.76
CA ARG A 331 14.42 -18.42 -15.22
C ARG A 331 15.04 -19.18 -14.06
N VAL A 332 14.22 -19.68 -13.12
CA VAL A 332 14.70 -20.48 -11.98
C VAL A 332 15.33 -21.78 -12.46
N ALA A 333 14.68 -22.51 -13.36
CA ALA A 333 15.21 -23.77 -13.89
C ALA A 333 16.57 -23.58 -14.58
N SER A 334 16.70 -22.55 -15.42
CA SER A 334 17.96 -22.21 -16.09
C SER A 334 19.05 -21.79 -15.10
N ARG A 335 18.71 -20.96 -14.11
CA ARG A 335 19.65 -20.52 -13.07
C ARG A 335 20.16 -21.70 -12.24
N LEU A 336 19.27 -22.50 -11.67
CA LEU A 336 19.65 -23.67 -10.87
C LEU A 336 20.44 -24.69 -11.69
N SER A 337 20.06 -24.91 -12.96
CA SER A 337 20.83 -25.82 -13.84
C SER A 337 22.25 -25.32 -14.11
N ALA A 338 22.46 -24.00 -14.17
CA ALA A 338 23.77 -23.40 -14.36
C ALA A 338 24.63 -23.39 -13.08
N GLU A 339 24.01 -23.34 -11.91
CA GLU A 339 24.68 -23.39 -10.60
C GLU A 339 25.17 -24.80 -10.23
N LEU A 340 24.56 -25.85 -10.79
CA LEU A 340 24.97 -27.24 -10.59
C LEU A 340 26.27 -27.58 -11.34
N SER A 341 27.13 -28.39 -10.71
CA SER A 341 28.36 -28.93 -11.32
C SER A 341 28.04 -29.77 -12.56
N ALA A 342 28.96 -29.87 -13.51
CA ALA A 342 28.75 -30.65 -14.75
C ALA A 342 28.36 -32.12 -14.49
N ALA A 343 28.86 -32.74 -13.41
CA ALA A 343 28.47 -34.09 -13.00
C ALA A 343 27.03 -34.14 -12.44
N ASP A 344 26.61 -33.11 -11.70
CA ASP A 344 25.28 -32.98 -11.09
C ASP A 344 24.21 -32.52 -12.08
N GLN A 345 24.59 -31.87 -13.18
CA GLN A 345 23.66 -31.47 -14.24
C GLN A 345 23.00 -32.67 -14.93
N THR A 346 23.63 -33.84 -14.87
CA THR A 346 23.09 -35.08 -15.44
C THR A 346 22.24 -35.85 -14.42
N ALA A 347 22.42 -35.58 -13.12
CA ALA A 347 21.68 -36.21 -12.05
C ALA A 347 20.38 -35.43 -11.76
N SER A 348 19.23 -36.03 -12.04
CA SER A 348 17.92 -35.47 -11.72
C SER A 348 17.78 -35.17 -10.21
N GLU A 349 18.41 -35.96 -9.34
CA GLU A 349 18.37 -35.82 -7.89
C GLU A 349 18.95 -34.49 -7.39
N SER A 350 20.16 -34.12 -7.84
CA SER A 350 20.82 -32.88 -7.41
C SER A 350 20.01 -31.64 -7.78
N PHE A 351 19.29 -31.66 -8.91
CA PHE A 351 18.38 -30.58 -9.29
C PHE A 351 17.14 -30.53 -8.39
N VAL A 352 16.56 -31.67 -8.04
CA VAL A 352 15.39 -31.74 -7.15
C VAL A 352 15.75 -31.14 -5.79
N ASP A 353 16.90 -31.51 -5.22
CA ASP A 353 17.35 -30.95 -3.93
C ASP A 353 17.53 -29.44 -3.99
N ALA A 354 18.26 -28.94 -4.99
CA ALA A 354 18.47 -27.51 -5.18
C ALA A 354 17.13 -26.76 -5.37
N ALA A 355 16.17 -27.35 -6.08
CA ALA A 355 14.85 -26.76 -6.29
C ALA A 355 14.05 -26.68 -4.99
N PHE A 356 14.03 -27.75 -4.18
CA PHE A 356 13.34 -27.78 -2.89
C PHE A 356 13.95 -26.79 -1.90
N GLU A 357 15.29 -26.73 -1.80
CA GLU A 357 15.96 -25.77 -0.93
C GLU A 357 15.72 -24.32 -1.37
N SER A 358 15.82 -24.04 -2.68
CA SER A 358 15.67 -22.67 -3.19
C SER A 358 14.23 -22.15 -3.14
N LEU A 359 13.21 -23.01 -3.25
CA LEU A 359 11.80 -22.60 -3.31
C LEU A 359 11.06 -22.81 -1.99
N LEU A 360 11.29 -23.94 -1.33
CA LEU A 360 10.55 -24.36 -0.13
C LEU A 360 11.38 -24.25 1.14
N SER A 361 12.67 -23.86 1.04
CA SER A 361 13.58 -23.71 2.18
C SER A 361 13.72 -24.96 3.05
N ARG A 362 13.55 -26.15 2.45
CA ARG A 362 13.73 -27.45 3.09
C ARG A 362 14.22 -28.48 2.09
N GLN A 363 14.72 -29.59 2.59
CA GLN A 363 15.04 -30.77 1.79
C GLN A 363 13.75 -31.54 1.42
N PRO A 364 13.71 -32.23 0.26
CA PRO A 364 12.62 -33.14 -0.07
C PRO A 364 12.69 -34.39 0.81
N THR A 365 11.52 -34.94 1.14
CA THR A 365 11.41 -36.29 1.71
C THR A 365 11.78 -37.34 0.68
N ASP A 366 12.10 -38.57 1.11
CA ASP A 366 12.47 -39.65 0.20
C ASP A 366 11.37 -39.97 -0.82
N ASP A 367 10.10 -39.88 -0.41
CA ASP A 367 8.94 -40.06 -1.29
C ASP A 367 8.82 -38.91 -2.31
N GLU A 368 8.94 -37.67 -1.88
CA GLU A 368 8.91 -36.49 -2.76
C GLU A 368 10.06 -36.55 -3.79
N ARG A 369 11.27 -36.88 -3.34
CA ARG A 369 12.45 -37.04 -4.18
C ARG A 369 12.20 -38.08 -5.26
N ARG A 370 11.75 -39.28 -4.86
CA ARG A 370 11.46 -40.40 -5.76
C ARG A 370 10.44 -40.02 -6.84
N VAL A 371 9.35 -39.36 -6.46
CA VAL A 371 8.31 -38.92 -7.41
C VAL A 371 8.82 -37.84 -8.36
N CYS A 372 9.57 -36.85 -7.85
CA CYS A 372 10.09 -35.76 -8.68
C CYS A 372 11.14 -36.25 -9.68
N VAL A 373 12.04 -37.16 -9.27
CA VAL A 373 13.03 -37.77 -10.15
C VAL A 373 12.35 -38.58 -11.25
N ALA A 374 11.38 -39.44 -10.89
CA ALA A 374 10.62 -40.22 -11.88
C ALA A 374 9.92 -39.32 -12.92
N PHE A 375 9.37 -38.18 -12.48
CA PHE A 375 8.76 -37.18 -13.38
C PHE A 375 9.77 -36.57 -14.36
N LEU A 376 10.95 -36.16 -13.86
CA LEU A 376 11.99 -35.57 -14.70
C LEU A 376 12.53 -36.58 -15.71
N ASP A 377 12.78 -37.83 -15.29
CA ASP A 377 13.30 -38.89 -16.14
C ASP A 377 12.30 -39.26 -17.24
N GLN A 378 11.00 -39.30 -16.92
CA GLN A 378 9.95 -39.53 -17.91
C GLN A 378 9.92 -38.43 -18.99
N GLN A 379 10.09 -37.16 -18.60
CA GLN A 379 10.10 -36.02 -19.53
C GLN A 379 11.40 -35.93 -20.35
N ALA A 380 12.55 -36.33 -19.77
CA ALA A 380 13.85 -36.28 -20.43
C ALA A 380 13.98 -37.26 -21.61
N THR A 381 13.16 -38.33 -21.66
CA THR A 381 13.13 -39.25 -22.81
C THR A 381 12.67 -38.60 -24.12
N ALA A 382 12.12 -37.38 -24.08
CA ALA A 382 11.86 -36.54 -25.25
C ALA A 382 13.12 -35.74 -25.67
N THR A 383 14.10 -36.44 -26.21
CA THR A 383 15.45 -36.11 -26.74
C THR A 383 15.85 -34.66 -27.18
N SER A 384 15.85 -33.64 -26.31
CA SER A 384 16.60 -32.39 -26.57
C SER A 384 17.10 -31.67 -25.30
N ALA A 385 18.17 -30.87 -25.40
CA ALA A 385 18.65 -30.08 -24.25
C ALA A 385 17.61 -29.05 -23.79
N ASP A 386 16.86 -28.47 -24.73
CA ASP A 386 15.74 -27.57 -24.45
C ASP A 386 14.58 -28.29 -23.74
N SER A 387 14.36 -29.58 -24.03
CA SER A 387 13.32 -30.37 -23.34
C SER A 387 13.68 -30.66 -21.88
N THR A 388 14.97 -30.79 -21.56
CA THR A 388 15.43 -30.97 -20.18
C THR A 388 15.16 -29.73 -19.33
N ILE A 389 15.45 -28.53 -19.85
CA ILE A 389 15.14 -27.26 -19.16
C ILE A 389 13.62 -27.07 -19.05
N ALA A 390 12.84 -27.44 -20.08
CA ALA A 390 11.38 -27.37 -20.04
C ALA A 390 10.77 -28.33 -19.00
N ALA A 391 11.33 -29.54 -18.85
CA ALA A 391 10.93 -30.49 -17.81
C ALA A 391 11.21 -29.96 -16.41
N ARG A 392 12.42 -29.41 -16.21
CA ARG A 392 12.81 -28.74 -14.96
C ARG A 392 11.92 -27.54 -14.65
N ALA A 393 11.63 -26.69 -15.62
CA ALA A 393 10.70 -25.57 -15.46
C ALA A 393 9.28 -26.05 -15.08
N SER A 394 8.84 -27.19 -15.63
CA SER A 394 7.56 -27.79 -15.24
C SER A 394 7.56 -28.27 -13.79
N LEU A 395 8.66 -28.85 -13.30
CA LEU A 395 8.80 -29.19 -11.88
C LEU A 395 8.80 -27.94 -11.00
N ILE A 396 9.55 -26.89 -11.36
CA ILE A 396 9.55 -25.61 -10.63
C ILE A 396 8.13 -25.04 -10.52
N ARG A 397 7.35 -25.09 -11.60
CA ARG A 397 5.96 -24.62 -11.58
C ARG A 397 5.08 -25.41 -10.60
N VAL A 398 5.28 -26.72 -10.50
CA VAL A 398 4.59 -27.55 -9.51
C VAL A 398 4.99 -27.14 -8.10
N LEU A 399 6.27 -26.88 -7.86
CA LEU A 399 6.78 -26.44 -6.55
C LEU A 399 6.27 -25.03 -6.17
N LEU A 400 6.12 -24.11 -7.12
CA LEU A 400 5.51 -22.79 -6.89
C LEU A 400 4.02 -22.88 -6.53
N ASN A 401 3.33 -23.96 -6.93
CA ASN A 401 1.96 -24.25 -6.53
C ASN A 401 1.88 -25.17 -5.29
N HIS A 402 3.02 -25.55 -4.72
CA HIS A 402 3.06 -26.39 -3.54
C HIS A 402 2.53 -25.61 -2.32
N ASN A 403 1.83 -26.29 -1.42
CA ASN A 403 1.27 -25.64 -0.22
C ASN A 403 2.34 -24.95 0.63
N ASP A 404 3.53 -25.55 0.72
CA ASP A 404 4.66 -24.99 1.48
C ASP A 404 5.21 -23.69 0.87
N PHE A 405 5.00 -23.43 -0.43
CA PHE A 405 5.47 -22.20 -1.07
C PHE A 405 4.63 -20.98 -0.62
N ILE A 406 3.31 -21.17 -0.49
CA ILE A 406 2.36 -20.10 -0.15
C ILE A 406 2.08 -19.99 1.36
N THR A 407 2.80 -20.77 2.17
CA THR A 407 2.51 -20.94 3.60
C THR A 407 3.75 -20.73 4.45
N ILE A 408 3.63 -19.91 5.49
CA ILE A 408 4.64 -19.67 6.53
C ILE A 408 4.34 -20.61 7.71
N ARG A 409 5.34 -21.37 8.15
CA ARG A 409 5.23 -22.38 9.22
C ARG A 409 6.23 -22.17 10.33
#